data_AF-A0A9P8V4S7-F1
#
_entry.id   AF-A0A9P8V4S7-F1
#
_cell.length_a   1.000
_cell.length_b   1.000
_cell.length_c   1.000
_cell.angle_alpha   90.00
_cell.angle_beta   90.00
_cell.angle_gamma   90.00
#
_symmetry.space_group_name_H-M   'P 1'
#
loop_
_entity.id
_entity.type
_entity.pdbx_description
1 polymer ?
#
loop_
_entity_poly.entity_id
_entity_poly.type
_entity_poly.pdbx_seq_one_letter_code
_entity_poly.pdbx_strand_id
1 'polypeptide(L)'
;MVIDTIVKLVDVAHYLLTSRTRKAKHPGYVCGVGKNHIKWLAAHAIKKTLLRRQTKYGEVVAWLDREMSRLALKRGIKDMKWAP
;
A
#
# COMPACT_ATOMS: atom_id res chain seq x y z
N MET A 1 -12.96 12.03 -2.39
CA MET A 1 -13.53 10.91 -3.20
C MET A 1 -12.49 9.87 -3.63
N VAL A 2 -11.52 10.18 -4.51
CA VAL A 2 -10.54 9.15 -4.99
C VAL A 2 -9.54 8.79 -3.89
N ILE A 3 -8.94 9.79 -3.24
CA ILE A 3 -7.96 9.59 -2.16
C ILE A 3 -8.56 8.77 -1.01
N ASP A 4 -9.77 9.12 -0.55
CA ASP A 4 -10.46 8.39 0.54
C ASP A 4 -10.73 6.92 0.17
N THR A 5 -11.06 6.67 -1.10
CA THR A 5 -11.25 5.32 -1.62
C THR A 5 -9.96 4.53 -1.57
N ILE A 6 -8.84 5.15 -1.96
CA ILE A 6 -7.50 4.53 -1.87
C ILE A 6 -7.17 4.20 -0.41
N VAL A 7 -7.40 5.13 0.52
CA VAL A 7 -7.14 4.90 1.96
C VAL A 7 -7.96 3.72 2.49
N LYS A 8 -9.27 3.70 2.21
CA LYS A 8 -10.16 2.59 2.63
C LYS A 8 -9.75 1.25 2.03
N LEU A 9 -9.39 1.22 0.75
CA LEU A 9 -8.92 0.01 0.07
C LEU A 9 -7.69 -0.56 0.75
N VAL A 10 -6.75 0.29 1.15
CA VAL A 10 -5.53 -0.12 1.84
C VAL A 10 -5.81 -0.69 3.22
N ASP A 11 -6.75 -0.10 3.97
CA ASP A 11 -7.14 -0.63 5.28
C ASP A 11 -7.86 -1.98 5.15
N VAL A 12 -8.72 -2.16 4.14
CA VAL A 12 -9.36 -3.46 3.84
C VAL A 12 -8.31 -4.50 3.46
N ALA A 13 -7.36 -4.16 2.59
CA ALA A 13 -6.27 -5.06 2.21
C ALA A 13 -5.43 -5.49 3.42
N HIS A 14 -5.09 -4.55 4.31
CA HIS A 14 -4.40 -4.83 5.55
C HIS A 14 -5.20 -5.77 6.46
N TYR A 15 -6.50 -5.51 6.63
CA TYR A 15 -7.38 -6.36 7.41
C TYR A 15 -7.43 -7.79 6.85
N LEU A 16 -7.61 -7.94 5.54
CA LEU A 16 -7.69 -9.26 4.90
C LEU A 16 -6.41 -10.08 5.11
N LEU A 17 -5.24 -9.44 4.99
CA LEU A 17 -3.93 -10.07 5.18
C LEU A 17 -3.66 -10.45 6.64
N THR A 18 -4.12 -9.63 7.59
CA THR A 18 -3.80 -9.82 9.02
C THR A 18 -4.90 -10.53 9.82
N SER A 19 -6.08 -10.73 9.22
CA SER A 19 -7.26 -11.26 9.90
C SER A 19 -7.04 -12.63 10.55
N ARG A 20 -7.69 -12.82 11.71
CA ARG A 20 -7.69 -14.11 12.42
C ARG A 20 -8.30 -15.22 11.55
N THR A 21 -9.33 -14.91 10.77
CA THR A 21 -9.96 -15.84 9.83
C THR A 21 -8.96 -16.36 8.80
N ARG A 22 -8.08 -15.49 8.26
CA ARG A 22 -7.03 -15.91 7.32
C ARG A 22 -6.01 -16.83 8.00
N LYS A 23 -5.60 -16.54 9.22
CA LYS A 23 -4.69 -17.39 10.00
C LYS A 23 -5.32 -18.75 10.34
N ALA A 24 -6.59 -18.78 10.73
CA ALA A 24 -7.32 -19.99 11.04
C ALA A 24 -7.50 -20.89 9.80
N LYS A 25 -7.74 -20.28 8.63
CA LYS A 25 -7.88 -21.00 7.35
C LYS A 25 -6.55 -21.57 6.84
N HIS A 26 -5.42 -20.99 7.25
CA HIS A 26 -4.10 -21.37 6.76
C HIS A 26 -3.12 -21.59 7.93
N PRO A 27 -3.10 -22.81 8.52
CA PRO A 27 -2.17 -23.16 9.59
C PRO A 27 -0.71 -22.87 9.19
N GLY A 28 0.03 -22.18 10.06
CA GLY A 28 1.41 -21.73 9.78
C GLY A 28 1.54 -20.40 9.03
N TYR A 29 0.44 -19.77 8.60
CA TYR A 29 0.48 -18.45 7.96
C TYR A 29 0.89 -17.35 8.95
N VAL A 30 1.99 -16.66 8.63
CA VAL A 30 2.44 -15.45 9.32
C VAL A 30 2.49 -14.31 8.31
N CYS A 31 1.75 -13.22 8.57
CA CYS A 31 1.80 -12.03 7.74
C CYS A 31 3.13 -11.30 7.98
N GLY A 32 4.13 -11.56 7.13
CA GLY A 32 5.47 -10.94 7.19
C GLY A 32 5.52 -9.48 6.72
N VAL A 33 4.41 -8.91 6.25
CA VAL A 33 4.31 -7.52 5.82
C VAL A 33 3.56 -6.68 6.85
N GLY A 34 4.21 -5.62 7.33
CA GLY A 34 3.59 -4.65 8.23
C GLY A 34 2.64 -3.69 7.50
N LYS A 35 1.82 -2.96 8.27
CA LYS A 35 0.86 -1.98 7.72
C LYS A 35 1.50 -0.94 6.80
N ASN A 36 2.71 -0.49 7.12
CA ASN A 36 3.43 0.47 6.28
C ASN A 36 3.89 -0.14 4.94
N HIS A 37 4.30 -1.42 4.91
CA HIS A 37 4.67 -2.11 3.67
C HIS A 37 3.45 -2.24 2.75
N ILE A 38 2.31 -2.65 3.30
CA ILE A 38 1.05 -2.77 2.55
C ILE A 38 0.61 -1.41 2.01
N LYS A 39 0.69 -0.35 2.83
CA LYS A 39 0.40 1.03 2.41
C LYS A 39 1.27 1.48 1.25
N TRP A 40 2.58 1.24 1.34
CA TRP A 40 3.52 1.64 0.30
C TRP A 40 3.30 0.85 -1.00
N LEU A 41 3.14 -0.47 -0.91
CA LEU A 41 2.88 -1.33 -2.07
C LEU A 41 1.60 -0.92 -2.81
N ALA A 42 0.53 -0.65 -2.08
CA ALA A 42 -0.72 -0.20 -2.66
C ALA A 42 -0.57 1.17 -3.31
N ALA A 43 0.08 2.14 -2.64
CA ALA A 43 0.34 3.46 -3.21
C ALA A 43 1.17 3.36 -4.50
N HIS A 44 2.22 2.52 -4.50
CA HIS A 44 3.06 2.28 -5.67
C HIS A 44 2.28 1.65 -6.85
N ALA A 45 1.48 0.61 -6.59
CA ALA A 45 0.67 -0.04 -7.63
C ALA A 45 -0.40 0.89 -8.23
N ILE A 46 -1.04 1.69 -7.39
CA ILE A 46 -2.04 2.67 -7.81
C ILE A 46 -1.38 3.77 -8.63
N LYS A 47 -0.23 4.31 -8.17
CA LYS A 47 0.55 5.30 -8.91
C LYS A 47 0.93 4.78 -10.29
N LYS A 48 1.48 3.56 -10.39
CA LYS A 48 1.86 2.92 -11.66
C LYS A 48 0.67 2.79 -12.63
N THR A 49 -0.53 2.54 -12.11
CA THR A 49 -1.76 2.44 -12.91
C THR A 49 -2.26 3.83 -13.35
N LEU A 50 -2.25 4.82 -12.45
CA LEU A 50 -2.74 6.18 -12.72
C LEU A 50 -1.81 7.00 -13.61
N LEU A 51 -0.50 6.77 -13.55
CA LEU A 51 0.48 7.41 -14.44
C LEU A 51 0.20 7.11 -15.92
N ARG A 52 -0.39 5.96 -16.23
CA ARG A 52 -0.81 5.61 -17.60
C ARG A 52 -2.03 6.40 -18.08
N ARG A 53 -2.67 7.21 -17.22
CA ARG A 53 -3.91 7.96 -17.47
C ARG A 53 -3.82 9.41 -16.95
N GLN A 54 -2.63 10.01 -17.04
CA GLN A 54 -2.20 11.18 -16.25
C GLN A 54 -3.07 12.45 -16.37
N THR A 55 -3.76 12.68 -17.49
CA THR A 55 -4.46 13.95 -17.79
C THR A 55 -5.59 14.34 -16.83
N LYS A 56 -6.10 13.41 -16.00
CA LYS A 56 -7.17 13.67 -15.02
C LYS A 56 -6.82 13.42 -13.56
N TYR A 57 -5.61 12.93 -13.26
CA TYR A 57 -5.26 12.43 -11.92
C TYR A 57 -4.01 13.08 -11.31
N GLY A 58 -3.55 14.22 -11.84
CA GLY A 58 -2.32 14.89 -11.38
C GLY A 58 -2.27 15.13 -9.87
N GLU A 59 -3.37 15.59 -9.27
CA GLU A 59 -3.46 15.82 -7.82
C GLU A 59 -3.33 14.51 -7.02
N VAL A 60 -3.98 13.44 -7.48
CA VAL A 60 -3.92 12.11 -6.83
C VAL A 60 -2.52 11.52 -6.95
N VAL A 61 -1.86 11.68 -8.10
CA VAL A 61 -0.47 11.22 -8.31
C VAL A 61 0.49 11.99 -7.38
N ALA A 62 0.36 13.32 -7.29
CA ALA A 62 1.17 14.12 -6.38
C ALA A 62 0.93 13.76 -4.90
N TRP A 63 -0.31 13.43 -4.53
CA TRP A 63 -0.62 12.94 -3.18
C TRP A 63 0.03 11.57 -2.92
N LEU A 64 -0.02 10.64 -3.89
CA LEU A 64 0.65 9.33 -3.79
C LEU A 64 2.16 9.47 -3.61
N ASP A 65 2.79 10.42 -4.30
CA ASP A 65 4.23 10.70 -4.17
C ASP A 65 4.62 11.17 -2.77
N ARG A 66 3.84 12.09 -2.20
CA ARG A 66 4.04 12.55 -0.81
C ARG A 66 3.85 11.42 0.18
N GLU A 67 2.82 10.61 -0.01
CA GLU A 67 2.50 9.50 0.89
C GLU A 67 3.58 8.40 0.82
N MET A 68 4.07 8.06 -0.36
CA MET A 68 5.18 7.12 -0.53
C MET A 68 6.49 7.62 0.11
N SER A 69 6.81 8.91 -0.04
CA SER A 69 7.98 9.52 0.59
C SER A 69 7.89 9.50 2.11
N ARG A 70 6.72 9.85 2.66
CA ARG A 70 6.43 9.79 4.09
C ARG A 70 6.54 8.37 4.65
N LEU A 71 6.11 7.37 3.89
CA LEU A 71 6.22 5.97 4.28
C LEU A 71 7.66 5.46 4.20
N ALA A 72 8.45 5.90 3.22
CA ALA A 72 9.86 5.54 3.08
C ALA A 72 10.74 6.05 4.24
N LEU A 73 10.34 7.14 4.88
CA LEU A 73 10.98 7.66 6.10
C LEU A 73 10.71 6.78 7.34
N LYS A 74 9.70 5.90 7.31
CA LYS A 74 9.36 5.04 8.45
C LYS A 74 10.23 3.78 8.47
N ARG A 75 10.69 3.42 9.68
CA ARG A 75 11.40 2.17 9.98
C ARG A 75 10.55 0.98 9.50
N GLY A 76 11.11 0.12 8.65
CA GLY A 76 10.41 -0.97 7.94
C GLY A 76 10.51 -0.88 6.41
N ILE A 77 10.23 0.29 5.79
CA ILE A 77 10.35 0.41 4.32
C ILE A 77 11.81 0.39 3.86
N LYS A 78 12.74 0.96 4.64
CA LYS A 78 14.18 0.97 4.32
C LYS A 78 14.79 -0.43 4.22
N ASP A 79 14.21 -1.40 4.92
CA ASP A 79 14.68 -2.80 4.95
C ASP A 79 14.05 -3.63 3.83
N MET A 80 13.06 -3.07 3.12
CA MET A 80 12.39 -3.70 1.98
C MET A 80 13.29 -3.57 0.73
N LYS A 81 14.28 -4.46 0.59
CA LYS A 81 15.08 -4.59 -0.63
C LYS A 81 14.16 -4.98 -1.79
N TRP A 82 13.84 -4.04 -2.67
CA TRP A 82 13.20 -4.31 -3.95
C TRP A 82 14.24 -4.12 -5.06
N ALA A 83 14.48 -5.17 -5.85
CA ALA A 83 15.29 -5.08 -7.06
C ALA A 83 14.38 -4.58 -8.21
N PRO A 84 14.85 -3.61 -9.03
CA PRO A 84 14.09 -3.04 -10.14
C PRO A 84 13.74 -4.07 -11.22
#